data_AF-A0A1X4I2F1-F1
#
_entry.id   AF-A0A1X4I2F1-F1
#
_cell.length_a   1.000
_cell.length_b   1.000
_cell.length_c   1.000
_cell.angle_alpha   90.00
_cell.angle_beta   90.00
_cell.angle_gamma   90.00
#
_symmetry.space_group_name_H-M   'P 1'
#
loop_
_entity.id
_entity.type
_entity.pdbx_description
1 polymer ?
#
loop_
_entity_poly.entity_id
_entity_poly.type
_entity_poly.pdbx_seq_one_letter_code
_entity_poly.pdbx_strand_id
1 'polypeptide(L)'
;RRHTRAQARGGLPQGPAGPGECADAGAVPGAGGPAFEVIYLLEAGDAAVARLRDRLDALGDSLVVVGGDGLWNVHVHVDDAGAAVEAGVEAGRPYRIRITHFGAGDVHTTGAEPTAPGERAQRAVVAVVPGEGLAGLYAEAGATTVLARPGEPPASGELVQAVRRAHAREVVLLPNDADLRHTAAAAAEQVRAEGVRVALIPTRSAVQGIAALAVHEPERRFDEDVVSMTSAAGATRYAEVTVAERQSWTMAGICQAGDVLGLVDGDVAVIGQDLTATAEAVLDRMLAAGGELVTLVLGDDAPESVAAHLETRVREGYLAVDTVVYHGGRQGALLLIGVE
;
A
#
# COMPACT_ATOMS: atom_id res chain seq x y z
N ARG A 1 21.80 -18.58 -83.86
CA ARG A 1 23.16 -18.25 -84.33
C ARG A 1 24.08 -18.21 -83.10
N ARG A 2 25.16 -19.03 -83.02
CA ARG A 2 26.20 -19.08 -81.95
C ARG A 2 25.66 -19.46 -80.53
N HIS A 3 26.08 -20.53 -79.83
CA HIS A 3 27.41 -20.96 -79.31
C HIS A 3 27.91 -20.05 -78.16
N THR A 4 28.46 -20.49 -77.00
CA THR A 4 29.01 -21.78 -76.46
C THR A 4 28.77 -21.81 -74.91
N ARG A 5 28.54 -22.87 -74.12
CA ARG A 5 28.67 -24.36 -74.14
C ARG A 5 29.91 -24.99 -73.42
N ALA A 6 30.03 -24.81 -72.10
CA ALA A 6 30.86 -25.61 -71.15
C ALA A 6 30.12 -25.64 -69.78
N GLN A 7 30.11 -26.65 -68.89
CA GLN A 7 31.06 -27.69 -68.42
C GLN A 7 32.27 -27.16 -67.60
N ALA A 8 32.71 -27.78 -66.49
CA ALA A 8 32.12 -28.76 -65.56
C ALA A 8 33.07 -28.96 -64.34
N ARG A 9 32.59 -29.61 -63.26
CA ARG A 9 33.31 -30.06 -62.03
C ARG A 9 33.68 -28.95 -61.03
N GLY A 10 33.62 -29.18 -59.71
CA GLY A 10 33.09 -30.32 -58.98
C GLY A 10 33.36 -30.22 -57.45
N GLY A 11 32.59 -30.93 -56.62
CA GLY A 11 32.79 -30.97 -55.17
C GLY A 11 31.51 -31.29 -54.37
N LEU A 12 31.58 -32.32 -53.52
CA LEU A 12 30.60 -32.76 -52.52
C LEU A 12 31.40 -33.43 -51.38
N PRO A 13 30.92 -33.53 -50.12
CA PRO A 13 29.81 -32.83 -49.46
C PRO A 13 30.13 -32.41 -47.97
N GLN A 14 29.07 -32.15 -47.17
CA GLN A 14 28.97 -32.32 -45.69
C GLN A 14 29.61 -31.30 -44.71
N GLY A 15 28.87 -30.21 -44.44
CA GLY A 15 28.42 -29.74 -43.09
C GLY A 15 29.41 -29.53 -41.91
N PRO A 16 28.89 -29.29 -40.68
CA PRO A 16 27.52 -28.92 -40.29
C PRO A 16 27.38 -27.40 -39.99
N ALA A 17 26.20 -26.94 -39.58
CA ALA A 17 25.97 -25.55 -39.17
C ALA A 17 26.40 -25.30 -37.70
N GLY A 18 27.04 -24.16 -37.45
CA GLY A 18 27.22 -23.59 -36.09
C GLY A 18 26.16 -22.52 -35.79
N PRO A 19 25.84 -22.26 -34.51
CA PRO A 19 24.90 -21.22 -34.12
C PRO A 19 25.48 -19.82 -34.39
N GLY A 20 24.62 -18.87 -34.79
CA GLY A 20 25.04 -17.52 -35.16
C GLY A 20 25.36 -16.63 -33.96
N GLU A 21 26.37 -15.78 -34.13
CA GLU A 21 26.63 -14.66 -33.24
C GLU A 21 25.45 -13.67 -33.29
N CYS A 22 24.71 -13.56 -32.18
CA CYS A 22 23.85 -12.40 -31.96
C CYS A 22 24.77 -11.24 -31.54
N ALA A 23 25.12 -10.38 -32.50
CA ALA A 23 25.97 -9.23 -32.25
C ALA A 23 25.32 -8.28 -31.23
N ASP A 24 26.15 -7.73 -30.35
CA ASP A 24 25.75 -6.79 -29.30
C ASP A 24 25.10 -5.54 -29.91
N ALA A 25 23.80 -5.38 -29.69
CA ALA A 25 23.01 -4.23 -30.07
C ALA A 25 22.92 -3.27 -28.87
N GLY A 26 24.05 -2.69 -28.49
CA GLY A 26 24.21 -1.85 -27.30
C GLY A 26 23.11 -0.79 -27.17
N ALA A 27 22.26 -0.96 -26.15
CA ALA A 27 21.18 -0.03 -25.86
C ALA A 27 21.76 1.31 -25.41
N VAL A 28 21.34 2.40 -26.07
CA VAL A 28 21.67 3.75 -25.62
C VAL A 28 20.97 3.98 -24.27
N PRO A 29 21.68 4.46 -23.23
CA PRO A 29 21.05 4.75 -21.94
C PRO A 29 20.06 5.90 -22.10
N GLY A 30 18.77 5.56 -22.20
CA GLY A 30 17.69 6.53 -22.09
C GLY A 30 17.56 7.01 -20.65
N ALA A 31 17.26 8.29 -20.45
CA ALA A 31 17.07 8.88 -19.13
C ALA A 31 15.71 8.47 -18.51
N GLY A 32 15.57 7.19 -18.20
CA GLY A 32 14.64 6.70 -17.19
C GLY A 32 15.24 6.89 -15.79
N GLY A 33 14.39 6.94 -14.78
CA GLY A 33 14.81 6.66 -13.40
C GLY A 33 15.01 5.15 -13.19
N PRO A 34 15.45 4.75 -11.99
CA PRO A 34 15.72 3.35 -11.62
C PRO A 34 14.56 2.42 -11.97
N ALA A 35 14.88 1.21 -12.46
CA ALA A 35 13.89 0.20 -12.82
C ALA A 35 13.17 -0.45 -11.62
N PHE A 36 13.82 -0.53 -10.45
CA PHE A 36 13.31 -1.24 -9.27
C PHE A 36 13.41 -0.42 -7.97
N GLU A 37 12.43 -0.63 -7.08
CA GLU A 37 12.51 -0.31 -5.66
C GLU A 37 12.81 -1.59 -4.88
N VAL A 38 13.81 -1.55 -4.00
CA VAL A 38 14.19 -2.65 -3.11
C VAL A 38 14.10 -2.18 -1.67
N ILE A 39 13.30 -2.89 -0.87
CA ILE A 39 13.08 -2.61 0.55
C ILE A 39 13.34 -3.89 1.35
N TYR A 40 14.13 -3.81 2.43
CA TYR A 40 14.32 -4.91 3.36
C TYR A 40 14.66 -4.45 4.78
N LEU A 41 14.29 -5.26 5.76
CA LEU A 41 14.86 -5.19 7.10
C LEU A 41 16.22 -5.89 7.12
N LEU A 42 17.15 -5.40 7.91
CA LEU A 42 18.53 -5.88 7.98
C LEU A 42 19.00 -5.95 9.44
N GLU A 43 19.36 -7.15 9.89
CA GLU A 43 20.17 -7.33 11.10
C GLU A 43 21.64 -7.15 10.76
N ALA A 44 22.24 -6.03 11.17
CA ALA A 44 23.63 -5.68 10.91
C ALA A 44 24.17 -4.66 11.93
N GLY A 45 25.45 -4.74 12.28
CA GLY A 45 26.12 -3.73 13.11
C GLY A 45 26.47 -2.47 12.32
N ASP A 46 26.45 -1.32 12.99
CA ASP A 46 26.59 0.04 12.44
C ASP A 46 27.74 0.18 11.42
N ALA A 47 28.90 -0.38 11.73
CA ALA A 47 30.09 -0.31 10.87
C ALA A 47 29.93 -1.09 9.55
N ALA A 48 29.06 -2.10 9.49
CA ALA A 48 28.69 -2.77 8.24
C ALA A 48 27.64 -1.97 7.47
N VAL A 49 26.71 -1.32 8.17
CA VAL A 49 25.68 -0.47 7.55
C VAL A 49 26.27 0.81 6.94
N ALA A 50 27.34 1.36 7.52
CA ALA A 50 28.11 2.43 6.88
C ALA A 50 28.62 2.00 5.49
N ARG A 51 29.25 0.83 5.38
CA ARG A 51 29.73 0.28 4.09
C ARG A 51 28.59 -0.11 3.15
N LEU A 52 27.43 -0.50 3.69
CA LEU A 52 26.23 -0.76 2.89
C LEU A 52 25.72 0.52 2.23
N ARG A 53 25.70 1.65 2.96
CA ARG A 53 25.33 2.95 2.39
C ARG A 53 26.25 3.32 1.22
N ASP A 54 27.57 3.30 1.45
CA ASP A 54 28.58 3.59 0.41
C ASP A 54 28.40 2.74 -0.87
N ARG A 55 27.90 1.50 -0.74
CA ARG A 55 27.67 0.57 -1.86
C ARG A 55 26.30 0.74 -2.51
N LEU A 56 25.26 1.07 -1.75
CA LEU A 56 23.92 1.31 -2.30
C LEU A 56 23.81 2.69 -2.96
N ASP A 57 24.48 3.72 -2.42
CA ASP A 57 24.65 5.04 -3.07
C ASP A 57 25.42 4.95 -4.41
N ALA A 58 26.12 3.84 -4.66
CA ALA A 58 26.79 3.53 -5.93
C ALA A 58 25.95 2.66 -6.89
N LEU A 59 24.80 2.14 -6.45
CA LEU A 59 23.88 1.29 -7.21
C LEU A 59 22.54 1.99 -7.52
N GLY A 60 22.25 3.10 -6.85
CA GLY A 60 20.95 3.77 -6.86
C GLY A 60 21.03 5.29 -6.67
N ASP A 61 19.93 5.98 -7.00
CA ASP A 61 19.81 7.45 -6.93
C ASP A 61 19.04 7.95 -5.69
N SER A 62 18.32 7.06 -5.02
CA SER A 62 17.54 7.33 -3.80
C SER A 62 17.80 6.22 -2.79
N LEU A 63 18.50 6.56 -1.70
CA LEU A 63 18.79 5.66 -0.59
C LEU A 63 18.26 6.22 0.75
N VAL A 64 17.49 5.40 1.45
CA VAL A 64 17.06 5.63 2.83
C VAL A 64 17.46 4.42 3.68
N VAL A 65 18.30 4.65 4.70
CA VAL A 65 18.69 3.61 5.66
C VAL A 65 18.49 4.14 7.07
N VAL A 66 17.39 3.73 7.71
CA VAL A 66 16.95 4.19 9.04
C VAL A 66 16.90 3.03 10.02
N GLY A 67 17.42 3.23 11.24
CA GLY A 67 17.58 2.16 12.22
C GLY A 67 18.58 2.49 13.31
N GLY A 68 18.92 1.47 14.10
CA GLY A 68 19.82 1.54 15.25
C GLY A 68 19.84 0.21 16.01
N ASP A 69 20.72 0.09 17.01
CA ASP A 69 20.82 -1.07 17.93
C ASP A 69 20.85 -2.45 17.23
N GLY A 70 21.44 -2.50 16.03
CA GLY A 70 21.61 -3.72 15.23
C GLY A 70 20.49 -4.01 14.21
N LEU A 71 19.40 -3.24 14.18
CA LEU A 71 18.29 -3.41 13.25
C LEU A 71 18.06 -2.16 12.38
N TRP A 72 17.95 -2.38 11.08
CA TRP A 72 17.84 -1.33 10.07
C TRP A 72 16.72 -1.64 9.07
N ASN A 73 16.06 -0.60 8.59
CA ASN A 73 15.20 -0.64 7.42
C ASN A 73 15.96 0.04 6.27
N VAL A 74 16.21 -0.71 5.21
CA VAL A 74 16.92 -0.29 4.00
C VAL A 74 15.91 -0.18 2.88
N HIS A 75 15.90 0.97 2.23
CA HIS A 75 15.05 1.30 1.09
C HIS A 75 15.92 1.98 0.04
N VAL A 76 16.05 1.37 -1.13
CA VAL A 76 16.88 1.88 -2.23
C VAL A 76 16.15 1.75 -3.56
N HIS A 77 16.31 2.73 -4.44
CA HIS A 77 15.88 2.64 -5.85
C HIS A 77 17.09 2.34 -6.74
N VAL A 78 17.03 1.30 -7.56
CA VAL A 78 18.16 0.73 -8.33
C VAL A 78 17.73 0.19 -9.70
N ASP A 79 18.65 0.08 -10.64
CA ASP A 79 18.43 -0.67 -11.89
C ASP A 79 18.68 -2.18 -11.75
N ASP A 80 19.47 -2.60 -10.75
CA ASP A 80 19.72 -4.01 -10.43
C ASP A 80 19.28 -4.33 -9.00
N ALA A 81 18.08 -4.91 -8.89
CA ALA A 81 17.52 -5.35 -7.62
C ALA A 81 18.28 -6.53 -6.98
N GLY A 82 19.00 -7.33 -7.78
CA GLY A 82 19.86 -8.40 -7.30
C GLY A 82 21.07 -7.82 -6.55
N ALA A 83 21.78 -6.88 -7.18
CA ALA A 83 22.95 -6.21 -6.59
C ALA A 83 22.61 -5.50 -5.25
N ALA A 84 21.42 -4.90 -5.13
CA ALA A 84 20.95 -4.27 -3.90
C ALA A 84 20.66 -5.26 -2.76
N VAL A 85 20.15 -6.46 -3.08
CA VAL A 85 19.95 -7.55 -2.10
C VAL A 85 21.27 -8.21 -1.73
N GLU A 86 22.15 -8.47 -2.70
CA GLU A 86 23.49 -9.03 -2.46
C GLU A 86 24.33 -8.13 -1.54
N ALA A 87 24.29 -6.81 -1.75
CA ALA A 87 24.92 -5.85 -0.84
C ALA A 87 24.39 -5.99 0.61
N GLY A 88 23.08 -6.20 0.78
CA GLY A 88 22.46 -6.46 2.08
C GLY A 88 22.91 -7.77 2.72
N VAL A 89 23.04 -8.84 1.93
CA VAL A 89 23.57 -10.15 2.36
C VAL A 89 25.04 -10.09 2.76
N GLU A 90 25.86 -9.26 2.10
CA GLU A 90 27.24 -9.01 2.50
C GLU A 90 27.35 -8.14 3.77
N ALA A 91 26.38 -7.27 4.03
CA ALA A 91 26.36 -6.40 5.20
C ALA A 91 25.82 -7.06 6.48
N GLY A 92 24.95 -8.06 6.36
CA GLY A 92 24.32 -8.73 7.49
C GLY A 92 23.27 -9.76 7.08
N ARG A 93 22.17 -9.87 7.83
CA ARG A 93 21.05 -10.76 7.49
C ARG A 93 19.83 -9.95 7.04
N PRO A 94 19.58 -9.78 5.73
CA PRO A 94 18.37 -9.14 5.24
C PRO A 94 17.16 -10.09 5.34
N TYR A 95 15.98 -9.54 5.61
CA TYR A 95 14.71 -10.25 5.70
C TYR A 95 13.52 -9.33 5.41
N ARG A 96 12.34 -9.91 5.13
CA ARG A 96 11.18 -9.19 4.55
C ARG A 96 11.58 -8.36 3.31
N ILE A 97 12.35 -8.99 2.41
CA ILE A 97 12.80 -8.38 1.15
C ILE A 97 11.60 -8.24 0.22
N ARG A 98 11.32 -7.01 -0.21
CA ARG A 98 10.32 -6.63 -1.21
C ARG A 98 11.03 -5.95 -2.38
N ILE A 99 10.70 -6.37 -3.60
CA ILE A 99 11.25 -5.84 -4.85
C ILE A 99 10.07 -5.44 -5.74
N THR A 100 9.97 -4.16 -6.06
CA THR A 100 8.87 -3.59 -6.85
C THR A 100 9.43 -2.97 -8.13
N HIS A 101 9.06 -3.52 -9.29
CA HIS A 101 9.49 -2.98 -10.59
C HIS A 101 8.60 -1.80 -10.99
N PHE A 102 9.18 -0.60 -11.15
CA PHE A 102 8.40 0.62 -11.43
C PHE A 102 7.64 0.58 -12.75
N GLY A 103 8.07 -0.25 -13.72
CA GLY A 103 7.40 -0.44 -15.01
C GLY A 103 6.33 -1.56 -15.03
N ALA A 104 6.13 -2.30 -13.93
CA ALA A 104 5.14 -3.37 -13.86
C ALA A 104 3.78 -2.83 -13.37
N GLY A 105 2.98 -2.30 -14.30
CA GLY A 105 1.56 -2.04 -14.04
C GLY A 105 0.81 -3.37 -13.92
N ASP A 106 0.27 -3.67 -12.74
CA ASP A 106 -0.39 -4.95 -12.47
C ASP A 106 -1.63 -5.14 -13.35
N VAL A 107 -1.62 -6.18 -14.20
CA VAL A 107 -2.59 -6.38 -15.30
C VAL A 107 -3.90 -7.01 -14.79
N HIS A 108 -4.40 -6.53 -13.66
CA HIS A 108 -5.53 -7.11 -12.91
C HIS A 108 -6.68 -6.12 -12.65
N THR A 109 -6.61 -4.89 -13.16
CA THR A 109 -7.82 -4.08 -13.44
C THR A 109 -8.30 -4.33 -14.88
N THR A 110 -9.61 -4.42 -15.06
CA THR A 110 -10.23 -4.94 -16.29
C THR A 110 -10.23 -3.94 -17.45
N GLY A 111 -9.36 -4.19 -18.44
CA GLY A 111 -9.70 -3.99 -19.85
C GLY A 111 -9.98 -2.56 -20.33
N ALA A 112 -9.36 -1.53 -19.74
CA ALA A 112 -9.33 -0.18 -20.29
C ALA A 112 -8.00 0.07 -21.01
N GLU A 113 -8.05 0.46 -22.28
CA GLU A 113 -6.85 0.93 -23.01
C GLU A 113 -6.32 2.24 -22.40
N PRO A 114 -5.00 2.49 -22.41
CA PRO A 114 -4.42 3.72 -21.88
C PRO A 114 -4.81 4.91 -22.77
N THR A 115 -5.95 5.52 -22.45
CA THR A 115 -6.42 6.76 -23.03
C THR A 115 -5.38 7.85 -22.75
N ALA A 116 -5.07 8.66 -23.76
CA ALA A 116 -4.09 9.75 -23.60
C ALA A 116 -4.49 10.65 -22.42
N PRO A 117 -3.54 11.10 -21.56
CA PRO A 117 -3.86 11.89 -20.38
C PRO A 117 -4.74 13.09 -20.72
N GLY A 118 -5.88 13.20 -20.02
CA GLY A 118 -6.75 14.37 -20.09
C GLY A 118 -6.09 15.61 -19.50
N GLU A 119 -6.83 16.71 -19.40
CA GLU A 119 -6.31 17.90 -18.72
C GLU A 119 -6.00 17.58 -17.24
N ARG A 120 -4.79 17.96 -16.80
CA ARG A 120 -4.27 17.63 -15.46
C ARG A 120 -5.15 18.25 -14.38
N ALA A 121 -5.80 17.39 -13.59
CA ALA A 121 -6.75 17.77 -12.56
C ALA A 121 -6.14 18.76 -11.55
N GLN A 122 -6.94 19.66 -11.00
CA GLN A 122 -6.44 20.57 -9.96
C GLN A 122 -6.04 19.79 -8.70
N ARG A 123 -6.93 18.91 -8.23
CA ARG A 123 -6.72 18.07 -7.05
C ARG A 123 -7.16 16.63 -7.30
N ALA A 124 -6.55 15.69 -6.59
CA ALA A 124 -7.06 14.33 -6.41
C ALA A 124 -6.76 13.85 -4.98
N VAL A 125 -7.52 12.87 -4.51
CA VAL A 125 -7.16 12.06 -3.33
C VAL A 125 -6.61 10.73 -3.82
N VAL A 126 -5.52 10.26 -3.20
CA VAL A 126 -4.99 8.91 -3.34
C VAL A 126 -5.15 8.21 -2.01
N ALA A 127 -5.74 7.02 -2.01
CA ALA A 127 -6.01 6.27 -0.78
C ALA A 127 -5.55 4.83 -0.92
N VAL A 128 -4.83 4.34 0.10
CA VAL A 128 -4.64 2.90 0.28
C VAL A 128 -5.87 2.35 1.00
N VAL A 129 -6.34 1.17 0.60
CA VAL A 129 -7.55 0.55 1.18
C VAL A 129 -7.39 -0.97 1.27
N PRO A 130 -7.77 -1.60 2.38
CA PRO A 130 -7.89 -3.06 2.45
C PRO A 130 -9.22 -3.50 1.80
N GLY A 131 -9.16 -4.43 0.85
CA GLY A 131 -10.34 -5.01 0.21
C GLY A 131 -10.99 -4.16 -0.91
N GLU A 132 -11.56 -4.86 -1.88
CA GLU A 132 -12.16 -4.27 -3.09
C GLU A 132 -13.48 -3.52 -2.85
N GLY A 133 -14.22 -3.82 -1.77
CA GLY A 133 -15.43 -3.07 -1.42
C GLY A 133 -15.12 -1.66 -0.93
N LEU A 134 -14.09 -1.52 -0.10
CA LEU A 134 -13.54 -0.21 0.27
C LEU A 134 -12.92 0.50 -0.95
N ALA A 135 -12.30 -0.23 -1.88
CA ALA A 135 -11.81 0.34 -3.12
C ALA A 135 -12.94 0.89 -4.02
N GLY A 136 -14.11 0.23 -4.04
CA GLY A 136 -15.32 0.75 -4.69
C GLY A 136 -15.80 2.04 -4.03
N LEU A 137 -16.04 2.01 -2.72
CA LEU A 137 -16.54 3.16 -1.94
C LEU A 137 -15.65 4.41 -2.09
N TYR A 138 -14.33 4.24 -2.03
CA TYR A 138 -13.38 5.33 -2.20
C TYR A 138 -13.34 5.87 -3.64
N ALA A 139 -13.48 5.00 -4.65
CA ALA A 139 -13.53 5.42 -6.05
C ALA A 139 -14.84 6.16 -6.38
N GLU A 140 -15.97 5.75 -5.79
CA GLU A 140 -17.25 6.47 -5.87
C GLU A 140 -17.17 7.86 -5.21
N ALA A 141 -16.40 7.98 -4.13
CA ALA A 141 -16.03 9.27 -3.50
C ALA A 141 -14.91 10.04 -4.26
N GLY A 142 -14.50 9.59 -5.45
CA GLY A 142 -13.56 10.30 -6.32
C GLY A 142 -12.06 10.09 -6.02
N ALA A 143 -11.70 9.17 -5.11
CA ALA A 143 -10.30 8.87 -4.79
C ALA A 143 -9.69 7.84 -5.77
N THR A 144 -8.42 8.03 -6.11
CA THR A 144 -7.61 7.01 -6.79
C THR A 144 -7.13 5.98 -5.76
N THR A 145 -7.57 4.73 -5.88
CA THR A 145 -7.30 3.70 -4.87
C THR A 145 -6.03 2.89 -5.13
N VAL A 146 -5.45 2.38 -4.06
CA VAL A 146 -4.40 1.36 -4.02
C VAL A 146 -4.89 0.25 -3.11
N LEU A 147 -5.08 -0.95 -3.66
CA LEU A 147 -5.55 -2.10 -2.89
C LEU A 147 -4.39 -2.68 -2.05
N ALA A 148 -4.48 -2.57 -0.73
CA ALA A 148 -3.61 -3.31 0.17
C ALA A 148 -4.09 -4.76 0.25
N ARG A 149 -3.18 -5.70 0.06
CA ARG A 149 -3.45 -7.14 0.17
C ARG A 149 -3.15 -7.61 1.60
N PRO A 150 -3.91 -8.56 2.18
CA PRO A 150 -3.64 -9.07 3.53
C PRO A 150 -2.20 -9.60 3.65
N GLY A 151 -1.41 -8.99 4.56
CA GLY A 151 0.01 -9.32 4.77
C GLY A 151 1.00 -8.79 3.71
N GLU A 152 0.51 -8.19 2.62
CA GLU A 152 1.30 -7.57 1.55
C GLU A 152 0.89 -6.09 1.40
N PRO A 153 1.40 -5.20 2.29
CA PRO A 153 1.18 -3.76 2.17
C PRO A 153 1.90 -3.21 0.92
N PRO A 154 1.37 -2.16 0.27
CA PRO A 154 1.97 -1.59 -0.94
C PRO A 154 3.36 -0.99 -0.68
N ALA A 155 4.19 -1.00 -1.71
CA ALA A 155 5.49 -0.35 -1.74
C ALA A 155 5.39 1.14 -2.09
N SER A 156 6.42 1.93 -1.76
CA SER A 156 6.41 3.37 -2.05
C SER A 156 6.35 3.63 -3.55
N GLY A 157 6.97 2.78 -4.37
CA GLY A 157 6.83 2.82 -5.83
C GLY A 157 5.40 2.62 -6.33
N GLU A 158 4.59 1.79 -5.66
CA GLU A 158 3.16 1.62 -6.01
C GLU A 158 2.35 2.87 -5.67
N LEU A 159 2.63 3.49 -4.52
CA LEU A 159 2.02 4.76 -4.12
C LEU A 159 2.42 5.90 -5.07
N VAL A 160 3.71 5.99 -5.44
CA VAL A 160 4.24 6.93 -6.44
C VAL A 160 3.51 6.76 -7.76
N GLN A 161 3.37 5.52 -8.26
CA GLN A 161 2.63 5.28 -9.49
C GLN A 161 1.13 5.57 -9.33
N ALA A 162 0.52 5.41 -8.16
CA ALA A 162 -0.86 5.83 -7.91
C ALA A 162 -1.04 7.36 -7.95
N VAL A 163 -0.13 8.11 -7.33
CA VAL A 163 -0.10 9.58 -7.38
C VAL A 163 0.13 10.09 -8.81
N ARG A 164 0.97 9.41 -9.60
CA ARG A 164 1.15 9.71 -11.03
C ARG A 164 -0.11 9.37 -11.86
N ARG A 165 -0.77 8.22 -11.62
CA ARG A 165 -2.04 7.82 -12.27
C ARG A 165 -3.18 8.79 -11.97
N ALA A 166 -3.25 9.33 -10.75
CA ALA A 166 -4.24 10.33 -10.34
C ALA A 166 -4.15 11.66 -11.13
N HIS A 167 -3.02 11.90 -11.83
CA HIS A 167 -2.80 12.97 -12.79
C HIS A 167 -3.28 14.37 -12.33
N ALA A 168 -3.03 14.72 -11.06
CA ALA A 168 -3.42 15.99 -10.46
C ALA A 168 -2.22 16.91 -10.16
N ARG A 169 -2.47 18.20 -9.93
CA ARG A 169 -1.45 19.19 -9.51
C ARG A 169 -1.21 19.14 -8.00
N GLU A 170 -2.30 19.02 -7.25
CA GLU A 170 -2.32 18.84 -5.80
C GLU A 170 -2.84 17.44 -5.47
N VAL A 171 -2.24 16.75 -4.51
CA VAL A 171 -2.67 15.39 -4.11
C VAL A 171 -2.71 15.25 -2.60
N VAL A 172 -3.82 14.72 -2.09
CA VAL A 172 -3.94 14.29 -0.70
C VAL A 172 -3.72 12.77 -0.65
N LEU A 173 -2.79 12.30 0.18
CA LEU A 173 -2.48 10.88 0.36
C LEU A 173 -3.01 10.39 1.71
N LEU A 174 -3.85 9.34 1.68
CA LEU A 174 -4.46 8.67 2.83
C LEU A 174 -3.85 7.25 2.96
N PRO A 175 -2.95 6.99 3.94
CA PRO A 175 -2.34 5.66 4.13
C PRO A 175 -3.32 4.63 4.69
N ASN A 176 -4.28 5.07 5.52
CA ASN A 176 -5.32 4.24 6.15
C ASN A 176 -4.78 3.00 6.91
N ASP A 177 -3.51 3.06 7.30
CA ASP A 177 -2.72 2.01 7.96
C ASP A 177 -1.56 2.73 8.69
N ALA A 178 -1.31 2.38 9.94
CA ALA A 178 -0.25 2.97 10.75
C ALA A 178 1.16 2.61 10.25
N ASP A 179 1.37 1.39 9.73
CA ASP A 179 2.68 0.91 9.26
C ASP A 179 3.09 1.58 7.94
N LEU A 180 2.11 1.98 7.12
CA LEU A 180 2.35 2.69 5.85
C LEU A 180 2.85 4.13 6.02
N ARG A 181 2.88 4.68 7.24
CA ARG A 181 3.30 6.07 7.51
C ARG A 181 4.66 6.45 6.91
N HIS A 182 5.64 5.55 6.98
CA HIS A 182 6.98 5.79 6.40
C HIS A 182 6.99 5.63 4.88
N THR A 183 6.33 4.58 4.36
CA THR A 183 6.20 4.32 2.91
C THR A 183 5.49 5.47 2.19
N ALA A 184 4.40 5.98 2.76
CA ALA A 184 3.64 7.09 2.23
C ALA A 184 4.40 8.43 2.32
N ALA A 185 5.22 8.63 3.36
CA ALA A 185 6.11 9.80 3.46
C ALA A 185 7.20 9.78 2.37
N ALA A 186 7.85 8.62 2.14
CA ALA A 186 8.85 8.46 1.08
C ALA A 186 8.25 8.70 -0.32
N ALA A 187 7.07 8.14 -0.59
CA ALA A 187 6.32 8.38 -1.83
C ALA A 187 5.96 9.86 -2.01
N ALA A 188 5.54 10.55 -0.94
CA ALA A 188 5.22 11.96 -0.99
C ALA A 188 6.45 12.85 -1.27
N GLU A 189 7.62 12.55 -0.71
CA GLU A 189 8.87 13.28 -1.01
C GLU A 189 9.31 13.08 -2.46
N GLN A 190 9.30 11.84 -2.97
CA GLN A 190 9.67 11.56 -4.36
C GLN A 190 8.78 12.34 -5.34
N VAL A 191 7.47 12.33 -5.14
CA VAL A 191 6.53 13.01 -6.05
C VAL A 191 6.48 14.54 -5.82
N ARG A 192 6.93 15.05 -4.67
CA ARG A 192 7.23 16.48 -4.48
C ARG A 192 8.42 16.94 -5.33
N ALA A 193 9.45 16.09 -5.49
CA ALA A 193 10.58 16.40 -6.39
C ALA A 193 10.15 16.47 -7.88
N GLU A 194 9.10 15.75 -8.27
CA GLU A 194 8.44 15.85 -9.58
C GLU A 194 7.55 17.10 -9.74
N GLY A 195 7.54 18.01 -8.75
CA GLY A 195 6.78 19.26 -8.79
C GLY A 195 5.28 19.10 -8.50
N VAL A 196 4.87 18.00 -7.86
CA VAL A 196 3.48 17.76 -7.43
C VAL A 196 3.30 18.20 -5.98
N ARG A 197 2.22 18.92 -5.68
CA ARG A 197 1.93 19.36 -4.31
C ARG A 197 1.24 18.24 -3.53
N VAL A 198 2.03 17.33 -2.94
CA VAL A 198 1.50 16.23 -2.12
C VAL A 198 1.34 16.67 -0.66
N ALA A 199 0.22 16.33 -0.02
CA ALA A 199 0.01 16.34 1.42
C ALA A 199 -0.28 14.92 1.92
N LEU A 200 0.14 14.62 3.15
CA LEU A 200 -0.05 13.32 3.80
C LEU A 200 -0.95 13.52 5.02
N ILE A 201 -2.13 12.89 5.02
CA ILE A 201 -2.99 12.86 6.21
C ILE A 201 -2.68 11.57 6.95
N PRO A 202 -2.38 11.58 8.27
CA PRO A 202 -1.89 10.42 8.99
C PRO A 202 -3.02 9.45 9.41
N THR A 203 -3.90 9.06 8.48
CA THR A 203 -4.94 8.06 8.74
C THR A 203 -4.33 6.69 9.03
N ARG A 204 -4.84 6.03 10.07
CA ARG A 204 -4.37 4.72 10.57
C ARG A 204 -5.34 3.56 10.30
N SER A 205 -6.54 3.88 9.81
CA SER A 205 -7.57 2.92 9.39
C SER A 205 -8.45 3.53 8.30
N ALA A 206 -9.06 2.69 7.46
CA ALA A 206 -9.94 3.13 6.37
C ALA A 206 -11.17 3.92 6.86
N VAL A 207 -11.69 3.67 8.06
CA VAL A 207 -12.81 4.49 8.59
C VAL A 207 -12.43 5.96 8.82
N GLN A 208 -11.15 6.24 9.17
CA GLN A 208 -10.67 7.62 9.28
C GLN A 208 -10.49 8.28 7.92
N GLY A 209 -10.18 7.50 6.87
CA GLY A 209 -10.12 7.98 5.50
C GLY A 209 -11.49 8.22 4.87
N ILE A 210 -12.53 7.48 5.28
CA ILE A 210 -13.93 7.77 4.94
C ILE A 210 -14.33 9.13 5.52
N ALA A 211 -14.08 9.38 6.81
CA ALA A 211 -14.36 10.67 7.44
C ALA A 211 -13.55 11.83 6.79
N ALA A 212 -12.29 11.58 6.43
CA ALA A 212 -11.48 12.53 5.66
C ALA A 212 -12.11 12.87 4.28
N LEU A 213 -12.61 11.87 3.56
CA LEU A 213 -13.27 12.07 2.26
C LEU A 213 -14.64 12.75 2.40
N ALA A 214 -15.40 12.46 3.46
CA ALA A 214 -16.73 13.04 3.69
C ALA A 214 -16.71 14.58 3.85
N VAL A 215 -15.57 15.16 4.23
CA VAL A 215 -15.37 16.62 4.36
C VAL A 215 -14.50 17.24 3.26
N HIS A 216 -14.13 16.45 2.24
CA HIS A 216 -13.27 16.90 1.15
C HIS A 216 -13.98 17.90 0.23
N GLU A 217 -13.32 19.02 -0.07
CA GLU A 217 -13.85 20.06 -0.97
C GLU A 217 -12.80 20.45 -2.02
N PRO A 218 -12.86 19.89 -3.25
CA PRO A 218 -11.89 20.15 -4.31
C PRO A 218 -11.70 21.64 -4.65
N GLU A 219 -12.76 22.44 -4.57
CA GLU A 219 -12.73 23.88 -4.89
C GLU A 219 -12.17 24.74 -3.74
N ARG A 220 -12.02 24.19 -2.53
CA ARG A 220 -11.39 24.86 -1.39
C ARG A 220 -9.89 24.98 -1.61
N ARG A 221 -9.25 25.96 -0.97
CA ARG A 221 -7.77 26.07 -0.93
C ARG A 221 -7.18 24.82 -0.28
N PHE A 222 -6.18 24.21 -0.91
CA PHE A 222 -5.57 22.93 -0.49
C PHE A 222 -5.20 22.86 0.98
N ASP A 223 -4.58 23.90 1.55
CA ASP A 223 -4.16 23.88 2.96
C ASP A 223 -5.36 23.87 3.93
N GLU A 224 -6.48 24.48 3.54
CA GLU A 224 -7.73 24.50 4.31
C GLU A 224 -8.52 23.19 4.16
N ASP A 225 -8.47 22.58 2.97
CA ASP A 225 -9.02 21.26 2.66
C ASP A 225 -8.26 20.18 3.45
N VAL A 226 -6.93 20.12 3.33
CA VAL A 226 -6.06 19.22 4.10
C VAL A 226 -6.25 19.39 5.61
N VAL A 227 -6.41 20.61 6.13
CA VAL A 227 -6.72 20.83 7.55
C VAL A 227 -8.10 20.24 7.91
N SER A 228 -9.13 20.49 7.10
CA SER A 228 -10.49 19.98 7.33
C SER A 228 -10.51 18.45 7.35
N MET A 229 -9.94 17.82 6.32
CA MET A 229 -9.80 16.37 6.18
C MET A 229 -8.97 15.75 7.33
N THR A 230 -7.91 16.44 7.78
CA THR A 230 -7.07 15.96 8.91
C THR A 230 -7.83 16.07 10.24
N SER A 231 -8.63 17.12 10.43
CA SER A 231 -9.48 17.26 11.61
C SER A 231 -10.57 16.20 11.69
N ALA A 232 -11.21 15.84 10.56
CA ALA A 232 -12.17 14.74 10.52
C ALA A 232 -11.50 13.39 10.84
N ALA A 233 -10.43 13.03 10.12
CA ALA A 233 -9.66 11.81 10.38
C ALA A 233 -9.15 11.70 11.83
N GLY A 234 -8.80 12.82 12.47
CA GLY A 234 -8.34 12.89 13.85
C GLY A 234 -9.45 12.88 14.91
N ALA A 235 -10.70 13.16 14.52
CA ALA A 235 -11.87 13.02 15.39
C ALA A 235 -12.38 11.56 15.40
N THR A 236 -12.39 10.90 14.24
CA THR A 236 -12.80 9.50 14.11
C THR A 236 -11.86 8.58 14.90
N ARG A 237 -12.35 8.06 16.03
CA ARG A 237 -11.76 6.92 16.73
C ARG A 237 -11.96 5.68 15.87
N TYR A 238 -10.97 4.80 15.80
CA TYR A 238 -11.06 3.57 15.02
C TYR A 238 -10.80 2.32 15.86
N ALA A 239 -11.42 1.24 15.44
CA ALA A 239 -11.22 -0.10 15.94
C ALA A 239 -11.35 -1.13 14.82
N GLU A 240 -10.83 -2.33 15.07
CA GLU A 240 -10.93 -3.48 14.18
C GLU A 240 -11.23 -4.75 14.97
N VAL A 241 -11.91 -5.69 14.34
CA VAL A 241 -12.16 -7.04 14.84
C VAL A 241 -11.51 -8.03 13.87
N THR A 242 -10.66 -8.91 14.38
CA THR A 242 -9.94 -9.91 13.58
C THR A 242 -9.75 -11.21 14.37
N VAL A 243 -9.12 -12.22 13.77
CA VAL A 243 -8.83 -13.52 14.40
C VAL A 243 -7.34 -13.65 14.67
N ALA A 244 -6.98 -14.06 15.88
CA ALA A 244 -5.60 -14.34 16.24
C ALA A 244 -5.05 -15.55 15.46
N GLU A 245 -4.05 -15.34 14.59
CA GLU A 245 -3.36 -16.42 13.86
C GLU A 245 -2.59 -17.39 14.78
N ARG A 246 -2.16 -16.89 15.95
CA ARG A 246 -1.21 -17.54 16.86
C ARG A 246 -1.37 -17.01 18.29
N GLN A 247 -0.86 -17.77 19.27
CA GLN A 247 -0.78 -17.30 20.65
C GLN A 247 0.09 -16.03 20.73
N SER A 248 -0.39 -15.00 21.42
CA SER A 248 0.35 -13.75 21.66
C SER A 248 0.10 -13.19 23.06
N TRP A 249 1.01 -12.34 23.54
CA TRP A 249 0.85 -11.57 24.77
C TRP A 249 0.39 -10.15 24.40
N THR A 250 -0.70 -9.70 25.02
CA THR A 250 -1.37 -8.43 24.70
C THR A 250 -1.76 -7.67 25.97
N MET A 251 -2.15 -6.41 25.85
CA MET A 251 -2.62 -5.60 26.98
C MET A 251 -3.94 -6.11 27.59
N ALA A 252 -4.76 -6.82 26.83
CA ALA A 252 -5.97 -7.49 27.31
C ALA A 252 -5.71 -8.88 27.93
N GLY A 253 -4.51 -9.46 27.75
CA GLY A 253 -4.14 -10.79 28.23
C GLY A 253 -3.41 -11.64 27.19
N ILE A 254 -3.35 -12.95 27.43
CA ILE A 254 -2.80 -13.91 26.45
C ILE A 254 -3.94 -14.37 25.54
N CYS A 255 -3.84 -14.11 24.24
CA CYS A 255 -4.74 -14.70 23.25
C CYS A 255 -4.15 -16.01 22.70
N GLN A 256 -5.01 -16.91 22.21
CA GLN A 256 -4.69 -18.16 21.53
C GLN A 256 -4.99 -18.08 20.03
N ALA A 257 -4.52 -19.06 19.26
CA ALA A 257 -4.89 -19.16 17.85
C ALA A 257 -6.39 -19.47 17.70
N GLY A 258 -7.11 -18.64 16.93
CA GLY A 258 -8.57 -18.73 16.77
C GLY A 258 -9.38 -17.81 17.69
N ASP A 259 -8.76 -17.13 18.66
CA ASP A 259 -9.44 -16.12 19.47
C ASP A 259 -9.86 -14.92 18.60
N VAL A 260 -11.05 -14.37 18.86
CA VAL A 260 -11.46 -13.10 18.27
C VAL A 260 -10.79 -11.97 19.04
N LEU A 261 -10.06 -11.10 18.34
CA LEU A 261 -9.43 -9.92 18.89
C LEU A 261 -10.23 -8.68 18.53
N GLY A 262 -10.53 -7.84 19.51
CA GLY A 262 -11.02 -6.49 19.31
C GLY A 262 -9.93 -5.48 19.64
N LEU A 263 -9.44 -4.74 18.64
CA LEU A 263 -8.37 -3.75 18.79
C LEU A 263 -8.93 -2.34 18.67
N VAL A 264 -8.48 -1.40 19.51
CA VAL A 264 -8.89 0.02 19.50
C VAL A 264 -7.63 0.88 19.42
N ASP A 265 -7.56 1.81 18.45
CA ASP A 265 -6.33 2.52 18.08
C ASP A 265 -5.11 1.58 17.83
N GLY A 266 -5.37 0.34 17.38
CA GLY A 266 -4.36 -0.69 17.15
C GLY A 266 -3.92 -1.49 18.40
N ASP A 267 -4.39 -1.14 19.60
CA ASP A 267 -4.14 -1.91 20.83
C ASP A 267 -5.24 -2.95 21.08
N VAL A 268 -4.87 -4.21 21.34
CA VAL A 268 -5.84 -5.27 21.69
C VAL A 268 -6.54 -4.92 23.00
N ALA A 269 -7.82 -4.58 22.88
CA ALA A 269 -8.68 -4.05 23.92
C ALA A 269 -9.66 -5.10 24.48
N VAL A 270 -10.00 -6.10 23.67
CA VAL A 270 -10.91 -7.22 23.99
C VAL A 270 -10.35 -8.51 23.38
N ILE A 271 -10.47 -9.63 24.10
CA ILE A 271 -10.24 -10.99 23.60
C ILE A 271 -11.53 -11.78 23.85
N GLY A 272 -12.03 -12.48 22.82
CA GLY A 272 -13.28 -13.23 22.87
C GLY A 272 -13.24 -14.51 22.03
N GLN A 273 -14.40 -15.18 21.93
CA GLN A 273 -14.59 -16.43 21.17
C GLN A 273 -15.75 -16.34 20.17
N ASP A 274 -16.63 -15.35 20.31
CA ASP A 274 -17.68 -15.02 19.35
C ASP A 274 -17.42 -13.63 18.76
N LEU A 275 -17.63 -13.50 17.46
CA LEU A 275 -17.36 -12.26 16.73
C LEU A 275 -18.32 -11.15 17.15
N THR A 276 -19.62 -11.46 17.20
CA THR A 276 -20.69 -10.51 17.50
C THR A 276 -20.53 -9.89 18.88
N ALA A 277 -20.33 -10.72 19.91
CA ALA A 277 -20.11 -10.29 21.29
C ALA A 277 -18.79 -9.54 21.48
N THR A 278 -17.74 -9.90 20.74
CA THR A 278 -16.46 -9.15 20.76
C THR A 278 -16.62 -7.78 20.12
N ALA A 279 -17.32 -7.69 18.99
CA ALA A 279 -17.62 -6.43 18.32
C ALA A 279 -18.54 -5.52 19.16
N GLU A 280 -19.54 -6.05 19.85
CA GLU A 280 -20.38 -5.31 20.80
C GLU A 280 -19.54 -4.73 21.95
N ALA A 281 -18.65 -5.54 22.55
CA ALA A 281 -17.77 -5.10 23.63
C ALA A 281 -16.75 -4.03 23.19
N VAL A 282 -16.28 -4.08 21.94
CA VAL A 282 -15.46 -3.01 21.34
C VAL A 282 -16.28 -1.74 21.13
N LEU A 283 -17.47 -1.86 20.53
CA LEU A 283 -18.35 -0.74 20.20
C LEU A 283 -18.82 0.02 21.45
N ASP A 284 -19.28 -0.69 22.48
CA ASP A 284 -19.62 -0.14 23.80
C ASP A 284 -18.42 0.62 24.40
N ARG A 285 -17.20 0.06 24.28
CA ARG A 285 -15.97 0.68 24.81
C ARG A 285 -15.56 1.94 24.03
N MET A 286 -15.82 2.00 22.72
CA MET A 286 -15.61 3.23 21.92
C MET A 286 -16.64 4.29 22.29
N LEU A 287 -17.92 3.94 22.34
CA LEU A 287 -19.04 4.84 22.65
C LEU A 287 -19.11 5.26 24.13
N ALA A 288 -18.35 4.63 25.03
CA ALA A 288 -18.22 5.05 26.42
C ALA A 288 -17.69 6.48 26.62
N ALA A 289 -17.01 7.04 25.60
CA ALA A 289 -16.59 8.45 25.56
C ALA A 289 -17.59 9.38 24.83
N GLY A 290 -18.76 8.87 24.43
CA GLY A 290 -19.72 9.54 23.55
C GLY A 290 -19.44 9.27 22.07
N GLY A 291 -20.21 9.93 21.20
CA GLY A 291 -20.08 9.91 19.74
C GLY A 291 -21.34 10.46 19.09
N GLU A 292 -21.30 10.66 17.77
CA GLU A 292 -22.43 11.13 16.94
C GLU A 292 -22.72 10.19 15.75
N LEU A 293 -21.69 9.51 15.21
CA LEU A 293 -21.81 8.55 14.11
C LEU A 293 -20.95 7.31 14.33
N VAL A 294 -21.53 6.13 14.07
CA VAL A 294 -20.81 4.85 13.96
C VAL A 294 -20.76 4.40 12.51
N THR A 295 -19.56 4.25 11.96
CA THR A 295 -19.32 3.63 10.64
C THR A 295 -18.86 2.19 10.82
N LEU A 296 -19.61 1.23 10.28
CA LEU A 296 -19.27 -0.19 10.27
C LEU A 296 -18.83 -0.62 8.87
N VAL A 297 -17.68 -1.31 8.74
CA VAL A 297 -17.22 -1.87 7.46
C VAL A 297 -16.96 -3.36 7.60
N LEU A 298 -17.82 -4.19 7.03
CA LEU A 298 -17.74 -5.66 7.14
C LEU A 298 -16.84 -6.25 6.05
N GLY A 299 -15.91 -7.13 6.42
CA GLY A 299 -15.20 -8.01 5.48
C GLY A 299 -16.05 -9.21 5.05
N ASP A 300 -15.72 -9.82 3.91
CA ASP A 300 -16.42 -10.99 3.33
C ASP A 300 -16.64 -12.16 4.33
N ASP A 301 -15.68 -12.39 5.22
CA ASP A 301 -15.69 -13.51 6.17
C ASP A 301 -16.48 -13.22 7.46
N ALA A 302 -17.10 -12.04 7.59
CA ALA A 302 -17.96 -11.69 8.72
C ALA A 302 -19.44 -12.07 8.48
N PRO A 303 -20.15 -12.67 9.46
CA PRO A 303 -21.56 -12.95 9.33
C PRO A 303 -22.40 -11.68 9.17
N GLU A 304 -23.26 -11.63 8.17
CA GLU A 304 -24.15 -10.49 7.86
C GLU A 304 -24.97 -10.01 9.07
N SER A 305 -25.32 -10.94 9.99
CA SER A 305 -26.06 -10.65 11.22
C SER A 305 -25.32 -9.70 12.19
N VAL A 306 -24.00 -9.57 12.08
CA VAL A 306 -23.19 -8.70 12.96
C VAL A 306 -23.58 -7.24 12.77
N ALA A 307 -23.82 -6.79 11.53
CA ALA A 307 -24.27 -5.42 11.26
C ALA A 307 -25.58 -5.10 11.98
N ALA A 308 -26.64 -5.87 11.68
CA ALA A 308 -27.97 -5.65 12.24
C ALA A 308 -28.03 -5.76 13.78
N HIS A 309 -27.16 -6.59 14.38
CA HIS A 309 -26.98 -6.66 15.83
C HIS A 309 -26.37 -5.37 16.39
N LEU A 310 -25.24 -4.91 15.83
CA LEU A 310 -24.55 -3.70 16.27
C LEU A 310 -25.40 -2.44 16.02
N GLU A 311 -26.07 -2.32 14.88
CA GLU A 311 -27.02 -1.23 14.62
C GLU A 311 -28.15 -1.19 15.65
N THR A 312 -28.62 -2.36 16.09
CA THR A 312 -29.66 -2.45 17.13
C THR A 312 -29.09 -2.11 18.51
N ARG A 313 -27.86 -2.53 18.82
CA ARG A 313 -27.15 -2.13 20.03
C ARG A 313 -26.99 -0.61 20.14
N VAL A 314 -26.58 0.06 19.07
CA VAL A 314 -26.45 1.53 19.05
C VAL A 314 -27.83 2.17 19.27
N ARG A 315 -28.83 1.76 18.50
CA ARG A 315 -30.21 2.30 18.55
C ARG A 315 -30.88 2.16 19.91
N GLU A 316 -30.60 1.08 20.65
CA GLU A 316 -31.14 0.84 21.99
C GLU A 316 -30.34 1.51 23.12
N GLY A 317 -29.00 1.62 22.97
CA GLY A 317 -28.12 2.19 24.01
C GLY A 317 -27.87 3.69 23.90
N TYR A 318 -27.90 4.26 22.69
CA TYR A 318 -27.29 5.54 22.36
C TYR A 318 -28.20 6.40 21.47
N LEU A 319 -29.19 7.06 22.09
CA LEU A 319 -30.30 7.80 21.45
C LEU A 319 -29.93 9.00 20.54
N ALA A 320 -28.64 9.30 20.35
CA ALA A 320 -28.13 10.42 19.55
C ALA A 320 -26.94 10.00 18.66
N VAL A 321 -26.86 8.71 18.33
CA VAL A 321 -25.78 8.13 17.52
C VAL A 321 -26.41 7.40 16.33
N ASP A 322 -26.10 7.88 15.12
CA ASP A 322 -26.52 7.21 13.88
C ASP A 322 -25.55 6.09 13.48
N THR A 323 -26.00 5.18 12.61
CA THR A 323 -25.20 4.04 12.13
C THR A 323 -25.20 3.96 10.61
N VAL A 324 -24.02 3.83 10.01
CA VAL A 324 -23.82 3.60 8.58
C VAL A 324 -23.01 2.32 8.37
N VAL A 325 -23.42 1.51 7.40
CA VAL A 325 -22.84 0.18 7.13
C VAL A 325 -22.33 0.10 5.69
N TYR A 326 -21.10 -0.38 5.52
CA TYR A 326 -20.46 -0.64 4.24
C TYR A 326 -19.92 -2.08 4.16
N HIS A 327 -19.75 -2.57 2.94
CA HIS A 327 -19.02 -3.81 2.66
C HIS A 327 -17.59 -3.47 2.22
N GLY A 328 -16.58 -4.01 2.90
CA GLY A 328 -15.17 -3.81 2.60
C GLY A 328 -14.59 -4.78 1.56
N GLY A 329 -15.26 -5.91 1.31
CA GLY A 329 -14.73 -7.00 0.49
C GLY A 329 -13.77 -7.90 1.28
N ARG A 330 -12.83 -8.55 0.59
CA ARG A 330 -11.82 -9.41 1.23
C ARG A 330 -10.68 -8.61 1.85
N GLN A 331 -10.61 -8.62 3.18
CA GLN A 331 -9.60 -7.92 3.99
C GLN A 331 -9.21 -8.74 5.23
N GLY A 332 -8.10 -8.37 5.90
CA GLY A 332 -7.63 -9.07 7.11
C GLY A 332 -8.41 -8.75 8.39
N ALA A 333 -9.24 -7.69 8.38
CA ALA A 333 -10.20 -7.40 9.43
C ALA A 333 -11.58 -7.93 9.04
N LEU A 334 -12.25 -8.59 9.98
CA LEU A 334 -13.64 -9.04 9.83
C LEU A 334 -14.60 -7.85 9.90
N LEU A 335 -14.28 -6.86 10.74
CA LEU A 335 -15.05 -5.64 10.90
C LEU A 335 -14.10 -4.48 11.21
N LEU A 336 -14.26 -3.34 10.53
CA LEU A 336 -13.74 -2.05 10.99
C LEU A 336 -14.88 -1.26 11.62
N ILE A 337 -14.59 -0.54 12.70
CA ILE A 337 -15.53 0.35 13.39
C ILE A 337 -14.89 1.74 13.47
N GLY A 338 -15.54 2.74 12.90
CA GLY A 338 -15.28 4.15 13.14
C GLY A 338 -16.31 4.70 14.11
N VAL A 339 -15.88 5.52 15.07
CA VAL A 339 -16.77 6.32 15.92
C VAL A 339 -16.26 7.75 15.95
N GLU A 340 -17.06 8.66 15.40
CA GLU A 340 -16.86 10.11 15.49
C GLU A 340 -17.42 10.62 16.82
#